data_AF-A0A2E8CXV3-F1
#
_entry.id   AF-A0A2E8CXV3-F1
#
_cell.length_a   1.000
_cell.length_b   1.000
_cell.length_c   1.000
_cell.angle_alpha   90.00
_cell.angle_beta   90.00
_cell.angle_gamma   90.00
#
_symmetry.space_group_name_H-M   'P 1'
#
loop_
_entity.id
_entity.type
_entity.pdbx_description
1 polymer ?
#
loop_
_entity_poly.entity_id
_entity_poly.type
_entity_poly.pdbx_seq_one_letter_code
_entity_poly.pdbx_strand_id
1 'polypeptide(L)'
;MLKPQVDEKVRRVTEMLGRAEEKHYPVVLVRVADDGGLWWVQDPVQMGKGGYFKAIVRFGNDKTPSGTKFQVVVVTPRFSREAVGLKPGNSLADLPRGIARSKLLSVELERPGEQKAQGAE
;
A
#
# COMPACT_ATOMS: atom_id res chain seq x y z
N MET A 1 -10.45 7.44 4.47
CA MET A 1 -9.43 7.01 5.45
C MET A 1 -8.83 5.72 4.96
N LEU A 2 -7.51 5.52 5.10
CA LEU A 2 -6.84 4.27 4.72
C LEU A 2 -6.74 3.35 5.94
N LYS A 3 -6.91 2.05 5.72
CA LYS A 3 -6.61 0.97 6.66
C LYS A 3 -5.63 0.03 5.96
N PRO A 4 -4.51 -0.41 6.58
CA PRO A 4 -4.07 -0.15 7.96
C PRO A 4 -3.75 1.34 8.24
N GLN A 5 -3.60 1.70 9.52
CA GLN A 5 -3.24 3.06 9.96
C GLN A 5 -1.73 3.25 10.19
N VAL A 6 -1.32 4.50 10.39
CA VAL A 6 0.09 4.86 10.62
C VAL A 6 0.57 4.18 11.91
N ASP A 7 1.78 3.62 11.85
CA ASP A 7 2.45 2.84 12.90
C ASP A 7 1.69 1.56 13.33
N GLU A 8 0.79 1.07 12.47
CA GLU A 8 0.12 -0.22 12.69
C GLU A 8 1.07 -1.38 12.37
N LYS A 9 1.02 -2.43 13.21
CA LYS A 9 1.68 -3.70 12.93
C LYS A 9 0.87 -4.48 11.90
N VAL A 10 1.53 -4.93 10.84
CA VAL A 10 0.88 -5.60 9.71
C VAL A 10 1.48 -6.96 9.42
N ARG A 11 0.63 -7.87 8.93
CA ARG A 11 1.08 -9.14 8.35
C ARG A 11 1.88 -8.88 7.09
N ARG A 12 2.68 -9.88 6.70
CA ARG A 12 3.36 -9.86 5.41
C ARG A 12 2.39 -9.67 4.25
N VAL A 13 1.21 -10.27 4.34
CA VAL A 13 0.11 -10.05 3.39
C VAL A 13 -1.05 -9.48 4.18
N THR A 14 -1.41 -8.24 3.89
CA THR A 14 -2.49 -7.53 4.56
C THR A 14 -3.46 -6.94 3.55
N GLU A 15 -4.73 -6.98 3.90
CA GLU A 15 -5.77 -6.29 3.17
C GLU A 15 -5.75 -4.79 3.51
N MET A 16 -5.68 -3.97 2.48
CA MET A 16 -5.77 -2.52 2.59
C MET A 16 -7.11 -2.04 2.06
N LEU A 17 -7.80 -1.24 2.85
CA LEU A 17 -9.05 -0.60 2.48
C LEU A 17 -8.84 0.90 2.35
N GLY A 18 -9.46 1.48 1.34
CA GLY A 18 -9.38 2.91 1.11
C GLY A 18 -10.58 3.44 0.34
N ARG A 19 -10.52 4.74 0.08
CA ARG A 19 -11.49 5.44 -0.77
C ARG A 19 -10.74 6.32 -1.75
N ALA A 20 -11.17 6.28 -3.00
CA ALA A 20 -10.73 7.15 -4.08
C ALA A 20 -11.96 7.79 -4.74
N GLU A 21 -11.72 8.80 -5.58
CA GLU A 21 -12.79 9.36 -6.41
C GLU A 21 -13.29 8.32 -7.40
N GLU A 22 -14.60 8.34 -7.66
CA GLU A 22 -15.19 7.47 -8.68
C GLU A 22 -14.56 7.77 -10.04
N LYS A 23 -14.22 6.71 -10.80
CA LYS A 23 -13.52 6.76 -12.10
C LYS A 23 -12.00 7.00 -12.05
N HIS A 24 -11.39 7.08 -10.88
CA HIS A 24 -9.93 7.01 -10.76
C HIS A 24 -9.45 5.57 -10.61
N TYR A 25 -8.15 5.36 -10.79
CA TYR A 25 -7.53 4.03 -10.82
C TYR A 25 -6.53 3.86 -9.68
N PRO A 26 -6.95 3.66 -8.41
CA PRO A 26 -6.02 3.60 -7.31
C PRO A 26 -4.98 2.50 -7.49
N VAL A 27 -3.72 2.86 -7.26
CA VAL A 27 -2.57 1.95 -7.27
C VAL A 27 -1.85 2.08 -5.93
N VAL A 28 -1.61 0.95 -5.29
CA VAL A 28 -0.87 0.90 -4.03
C VAL A 28 0.60 0.69 -4.34
N LEU A 29 1.44 1.53 -3.73
CA LEU A 29 2.89 1.48 -3.81
C LEU A 29 3.42 1.20 -2.41
N VAL A 30 4.39 0.28 -2.30
CA VAL A 30 5.06 -0.08 -1.05
C VAL A 30 6.56 0.08 -1.20
N ARG A 31 7.26 0.55 -0.17
CA ARG A 31 8.72 0.47 -0.08
C ARG A 31 9.19 0.23 1.35
N VAL A 32 10.44 -0.18 1.54
CA VAL A 32 11.11 -0.17 2.85
C VAL A 32 11.39 1.28 3.26
N ALA A 33 11.18 1.62 4.53
CA ALA A 33 11.28 3.00 5.03
C ALA A 33 12.73 3.52 5.10
N ASP A 34 13.67 2.69 5.55
CA ASP A 34 15.05 3.09 5.84
C ASP A 34 15.95 3.24 4.61
N ASP A 35 15.60 2.59 3.49
CA ASP A 35 16.57 2.36 2.41
C ASP A 35 16.50 3.38 1.27
N GLY A 36 15.55 4.34 1.31
CA GLY A 36 15.24 5.16 0.13
C GLY A 36 14.84 4.31 -1.10
N GLY A 37 14.52 3.04 -0.85
CA GLY A 37 14.39 1.99 -1.85
C GLY A 37 13.26 2.22 -2.85
N LEU A 38 13.28 1.40 -3.89
CA LEU A 38 12.33 1.48 -5.00
C LEU A 38 10.91 1.18 -4.52
N TRP A 39 9.94 1.82 -5.16
CA TRP A 39 8.54 1.52 -4.91
C TRP A 39 8.10 0.28 -5.68
N TRP A 40 7.52 -0.66 -4.96
CA TRP A 40 6.88 -1.85 -5.49
C TRP A 40 5.39 -1.57 -5.70
N VAL A 41 5.00 -1.54 -6.97
CA VAL A 41 3.61 -1.53 -7.39
C VAL A 41 2.97 -2.84 -6.97
N GLN A 42 1.89 -2.74 -6.20
CA GLN A 42 1.08 -3.89 -5.81
C GLN A 42 0.10 -4.27 -6.92
N ASP A 43 -0.51 -5.44 -6.76
CA ASP A 43 -1.57 -5.90 -7.65
C ASP A 43 -2.71 -4.87 -7.79
N PRO A 44 -3.42 -4.86 -8.94
CA PRO A 44 -4.56 -3.98 -9.14
C PRO A 44 -5.58 -4.11 -8.01
N VAL A 45 -6.08 -2.98 -7.55
CA VAL A 45 -7.04 -2.96 -6.45
C VAL A 45 -8.45 -3.25 -6.97
N GLN A 46 -9.30 -3.85 -6.14
CA GLN A 46 -10.70 -4.13 -6.45
C GLN A 46 -11.55 -2.91 -6.10
N MET A 47 -12.19 -2.29 -7.09
CA MET A 47 -13.17 -1.21 -6.86
C MET A 47 -14.44 -1.79 -6.23
N GLY A 48 -14.93 -1.12 -5.20
CA GLY A 48 -16.28 -1.27 -4.65
C GLY A 48 -17.18 -0.09 -5.01
N LYS A 49 -18.42 -0.12 -4.51
CA LYS A 49 -19.38 0.99 -4.69
C LYS A 49 -18.90 2.26 -3.99
N GLY A 50 -19.30 3.44 -4.46
CA GLY A 50 -19.04 4.73 -3.78
C GLY A 50 -17.56 5.13 -3.68
N GLY A 51 -16.72 4.59 -4.56
CA GLY A 51 -15.28 4.88 -4.61
C GLY A 51 -14.46 4.14 -3.54
N TYR A 52 -15.04 3.20 -2.80
CA TYR A 52 -14.26 2.32 -1.94
C TYR A 52 -13.39 1.37 -2.77
N PHE A 53 -12.22 1.03 -2.27
CA PHE A 53 -11.40 0.00 -2.89
C PHE A 53 -10.76 -0.91 -1.85
N LYS A 54 -10.44 -2.12 -2.30
CA LYS A 54 -9.75 -3.16 -1.54
C LYS A 54 -8.51 -3.60 -2.30
N ALA A 55 -7.37 -3.61 -1.62
CA ALA A 55 -6.09 -4.03 -2.18
C ALA A 55 -5.45 -5.11 -1.30
N ILE A 56 -4.72 -6.04 -1.91
CA ILE A 56 -3.85 -6.96 -1.19
C ILE A 56 -2.45 -6.38 -1.25
N VAL A 57 -1.86 -6.12 -0.08
CA VAL A 57 -0.56 -5.48 0.07
C VAL A 57 0.43 -6.48 0.63
N ARG A 58 1.57 -6.62 -0.04
CA ARG A 58 2.65 -7.54 0.31
C ARG A 58 3.87 -6.77 0.80
N PHE A 59 4.35 -7.12 1.99
CA PHE A 59 5.46 -6.47 2.68
C PHE A 59 6.69 -7.38 2.72
N GLY A 60 7.61 -7.17 1.77
CA GLY A 60 8.84 -7.96 1.69
C GLY A 60 8.61 -9.43 1.32
N ASN A 61 9.57 -10.28 1.65
CA ASN A 61 9.58 -11.73 1.37
C ASN A 61 10.04 -12.53 2.59
N ASP A 62 10.23 -13.84 2.46
CA ASP A 62 10.66 -14.74 3.54
C ASP A 62 12.00 -14.40 4.21
N LYS A 63 12.83 -13.60 3.55
CA LYS A 63 14.10 -13.11 4.09
C LYS A 63 13.97 -11.75 4.76
N THR A 64 12.83 -11.07 4.63
CA THR A 64 12.59 -9.77 5.27
C THR A 64 12.40 -9.96 6.77
N PRO A 65 13.25 -9.35 7.62
CA PRO A 65 13.10 -9.42 9.07
C PRO A 65 11.79 -8.80 9.54
N SER A 66 11.18 -9.39 10.57
CA SER A 66 10.10 -8.71 11.30
C SER A 66 10.62 -7.46 12.02
N GLY A 67 9.74 -6.49 12.22
CA GLY A 67 10.12 -5.14 12.66
C GLY A 67 10.60 -4.24 11.52
N THR A 68 10.74 -4.77 10.29
CA THR A 68 11.03 -3.92 9.12
C THR A 68 9.89 -2.94 8.92
N LYS A 69 10.23 -1.66 8.86
CA LYS A 69 9.28 -0.58 8.59
C LYS A 69 9.09 -0.42 7.09
N PHE A 70 7.83 -0.30 6.69
CA PHE A 70 7.43 -0.05 5.32
C PHE A 70 6.67 1.27 5.22
N GLN A 71 6.81 1.91 4.08
CA GLN A 71 5.97 3.04 3.69
C GLN A 71 5.03 2.59 2.59
N VAL A 72 3.77 2.98 2.72
CA VAL A 72 2.71 2.74 1.76
C VAL A 72 2.18 4.09 1.29
N VAL A 73 1.96 4.21 -0.01
CA VAL A 73 1.25 5.35 -0.58
C VAL A 73 0.27 4.84 -1.64
N VAL A 74 -0.89 5.46 -1.70
CA VAL A 74 -1.86 5.22 -2.76
C VAL A 74 -1.81 6.38 -3.71
N VAL A 75 -1.63 6.10 -4.99
CA VAL A 75 -1.77 7.08 -6.06
C VAL A 75 -3.07 6.84 -6.79
N THR A 76 -3.74 7.90 -7.23
CA THR A 76 -5.04 7.83 -7.92
C THR A 76 -4.96 8.54 -9.26
N PRO A 77 -4.33 7.92 -10.28
CA PRO A 77 -4.34 8.44 -11.63
C PRO A 77 -5.77 8.55 -12.17
N ARG A 78 -5.98 9.53 -13.05
CA ARG A 78 -7.28 9.82 -13.67
C ARG A 78 -7.54 8.90 -14.86
N PHE A 79 -6.49 8.46 -15.54
CA PHE A 79 -6.59 7.62 -16.72
C PHE A 79 -5.97 6.24 -16.49
N SER A 80 -6.60 5.19 -17.01
CA SER A 80 -6.11 3.81 -16.90
C SER A 80 -4.68 3.64 -17.42
N ARG A 81 -4.32 4.34 -18.51
CA ARG A 81 -2.96 4.32 -19.08
C ARG A 81 -1.88 4.79 -18.09
N GLU A 82 -2.22 5.73 -17.20
CA GLU A 82 -1.29 6.23 -16.19
C GLU A 82 -1.08 5.18 -15.10
N ALA A 83 -2.16 4.51 -14.67
CA ALA A 83 -2.09 3.41 -13.72
C ALA A 83 -1.28 2.21 -14.25
N VAL A 84 -1.49 1.84 -15.52
CA VAL A 84 -0.72 0.77 -16.19
C VAL A 84 0.75 1.16 -16.42
N GLY A 85 1.02 2.46 -16.55
CA GLY A 85 2.39 2.99 -16.67
C GLY A 85 3.22 2.89 -15.38
N LEU A 86 2.58 2.67 -14.23
CA LEU A 86 3.27 2.46 -12.96
C LEU A 86 3.86 1.06 -12.93
N LYS A 87 5.20 0.97 -12.88
CA LYS A 87 5.93 -0.29 -12.80
C LYS A 87 6.71 -0.39 -11.48
N PRO A 88 6.89 -1.62 -10.94
CA PRO A 88 7.82 -1.84 -9.85
C PRO A 88 9.21 -1.32 -10.24
N GLY A 89 9.86 -0.59 -9.35
CA GLY A 89 11.19 -0.02 -9.62
C GLY A 89 11.19 1.48 -9.93
N ASN A 90 10.04 2.12 -10.14
CA ASN A 90 9.99 3.57 -10.28
C ASN A 90 10.23 4.25 -8.92
N SER A 91 11.08 5.27 -8.88
CA SER A 91 11.19 6.17 -7.74
C SER A 91 9.94 7.05 -7.64
N LEU A 92 9.58 7.51 -6.43
CA LEU A 92 8.42 8.40 -6.26
C LEU A 92 8.59 9.72 -7.04
N ALA A 93 9.83 10.10 -7.34
CA ALA A 93 10.20 11.22 -8.19
C ALA A 93 9.87 11.02 -9.68
N ASP A 94 9.78 9.76 -10.13
CA ASP A 94 9.37 9.36 -11.48
C ASP A 94 7.85 9.21 -11.63
N LEU A 95 7.08 9.40 -10.54
CA LEU A 95 5.64 9.44 -10.67
C LEU A 95 5.22 10.66 -11.52
N PRO A 96 4.29 10.47 -12.48
CA PRO A 96 3.80 11.57 -13.30
C PRO A 96 3.35 12.74 -12.44
N ARG A 97 3.88 13.94 -12.73
CA ARG A 97 3.52 15.17 -12.03
C ARG A 97 2.01 15.41 -12.17
N GLY A 98 1.34 15.67 -11.05
CA GLY A 98 -0.11 15.98 -11.03
C GLY A 98 -1.02 14.80 -10.67
N ILE A 99 -0.48 13.60 -10.45
CA ILE A 99 -1.29 12.49 -9.90
C ILE A 99 -1.53 12.74 -8.40
N ALA A 100 -2.81 12.68 -8.01
CA ALA A 100 -3.20 12.76 -6.62
C ALA A 100 -2.66 11.55 -5.84
N ARG A 101 -2.15 11.79 -4.63
CA ARG A 101 -1.60 10.75 -3.76
C ARG A 101 -2.10 10.91 -2.34
N SER A 102 -2.20 9.80 -1.62
CA SER A 102 -2.48 9.79 -0.20
C SER A 102 -1.30 10.35 0.61
N LYS A 103 -1.54 10.58 1.91
CA LYS A 103 -0.45 10.69 2.88
C LYS A 103 0.35 9.38 2.89
N LEU A 104 1.63 9.49 3.22
CA LEU A 104 2.48 8.32 3.47
C LEU A 104 1.99 7.62 4.73
N LEU A 105 1.84 6.31 4.63
CA LEU A 105 1.43 5.42 5.70
C LEU A 105 2.65 4.59 6.10
N SER A 106 3.17 4.79 7.30
CA SER A 106 4.23 3.94 7.85
C SER A 106 3.60 2.74 8.56
N VAL A 107 4.07 1.53 8.30
CA VAL A 107 3.63 0.30 8.97
C VAL A 107 4.84 -0.55 9.34
N GLU A 108 4.69 -1.43 10.33
CA GLU A 108 5.76 -2.32 10.78
C GLU A 108 5.39 -3.78 10.54
N LEU A 109 6.27 -4.55 9.90
CA LEU A 109 6.04 -5.97 9.65
C LEU A 109 6.01 -6.74 10.97
N GLU A 110 4.90 -7.42 11.27
CA GLU A 110 4.73 -8.19 12.49
C GLU A 110 5.68 -9.39 12.56
N ARG A 111 5.93 -9.86 13.79
CA ARG A 111 6.67 -11.11 14.03
C ARG A 111 5.76 -12.30 13.72
N PRO A 112 6.20 -13.27 12.89
CA PRO A 112 5.45 -14.52 12.73
C PRO A 112 5.35 -15.20 14.10
N GLY A 113 4.15 -15.25 14.67
CA GLY A 113 3.88 -15.85 15.99
C GLY A 113 3.28 -14.89 17.03
N GLU A 114 3.22 -13.58 16.79
CA GLU A 114 2.62 -12.63 17.72
C GLU A 114 1.09 -12.52 17.48
N GLN A 115 0.36 -13.61 17.71
CA GLN A 115 -1.11 -13.56 17.79
C GLN A 115 -1.51 -12.73 19.01
N LYS A 116 -1.98 -11.49 18.81
CA LYS A 116 -2.97 -10.95 19.74
C LYS A 116 -4.28 -11.68 19.47
N ALA A 117 -4.65 -12.54 20.42
CA ALA A 117 -6.03 -12.91 20.66
C ALA A 117 -6.89 -11.64 20.69
N GLN A 118 -7.66 -11.39 19.64
CA GLN A 118 -8.75 -10.43 19.62
C GLN A 118 -9.93 -11.13 18.95
N GLY A 119 -10.95 -11.45 19.74
CA GLY A 119 -12.21 -12.01 19.27
C GLY A 119 -12.72 -13.20 20.08
N ALA A 120 -12.90 -13.03 21.39
CA ALA A 120 -13.86 -13.82 22.16
C ALA A 120 -14.57 -12.86 23.12
N GLU A 121 -15.65 -12.26 22.64
CA GLU A 121 -16.73 -11.70 23.45
C GLU A 121 -18.04 -12.27 22.91
#